data_AF-A0A4Y9NYX1-F1
#
_entry.id   AF-A0A4Y9NYX1-F1
#
_cell.length_a   1.000
_cell.length_b   1.000
_cell.length_c   1.000
_cell.angle_alpha   90.00
_cell.angle_beta   90.00
_cell.angle_gamma   90.00
#
_symmetry.space_group_name_H-M   'P 1'
#
loop_
_entity.id
_entity.type
_entity.pdbx_description
1 polymer ?
#
loop_
_entity_poly.entity_id
_entity_poly.type
_entity_poly.pdbx_seq_one_letter_code
_entity_poly.pdbx_strand_id
1 'polypeptide(L)'
;MTTPEEDVPPPEVAAMASDDGPIPTLTTWLLAVREDRRWDRAMELMTPELRLASAQRFVLLDDDGTPGGRAAAEALAGLAAVEHPLFAEFGEIWLEAMDESFAGWPAGIGFGSQPRPVDLDHELLIVVPYSDVTGPTRSLGGGREATQLRGEAADIRQLGFLMRHAPDAPTGWLLAGWRYDQKPEPGWPPRGI
;
A
#
# COMPACT_ATOMS: atom_id res chain seq x y z
N MET A 1 -4.74 -5.08 -47.37
CA MET A 1 -3.84 -4.58 -46.31
C MET A 1 -4.73 -4.14 -45.17
N THR A 2 -4.94 -5.01 -44.20
CA THR A 2 -5.66 -4.72 -42.97
C THR A 2 -4.67 -4.09 -41.99
N THR A 3 -4.95 -2.88 -41.55
CA THR A 3 -4.24 -2.20 -40.46
C THR A 3 -4.26 -3.11 -39.22
N PRO A 4 -3.17 -3.28 -38.46
CA PRO A 4 -3.23 -4.00 -37.20
C PRO A 4 -4.17 -3.23 -36.27
N GLU A 5 -5.19 -3.90 -35.74
CA GLU A 5 -5.95 -3.40 -34.58
C GLU A 5 -4.94 -3.11 -33.47
N GLU A 6 -4.81 -1.85 -33.07
CA GLU A 6 -4.15 -1.48 -31.83
C GLU A 6 -4.86 -2.25 -30.70
N ASP A 7 -4.11 -3.11 -30.02
CA ASP A 7 -4.57 -3.90 -28.88
C ASP A 7 -4.97 -2.93 -27.77
N VAL A 8 -6.23 -2.52 -27.75
CA VAL A 8 -6.76 -1.67 -26.68
C VAL A 8 -6.74 -2.54 -25.41
N PRO A 9 -5.96 -2.17 -24.38
CA PRO A 9 -5.89 -2.96 -23.17
C PRO A 9 -7.29 -3.06 -22.55
N PRO A 10 -7.63 -4.19 -21.89
CA PRO A 10 -8.89 -4.32 -21.18
C PRO A 10 -9.14 -3.10 -20.28
N PRO A 11 -10.38 -2.62 -20.12
CA PRO A 11 -10.68 -1.42 -19.31
C PRO A 11 -10.07 -1.45 -17.91
N GLU A 12 -9.97 -2.64 -17.33
CA GLU A 12 -9.35 -2.94 -16.04
C GLU A 12 -7.83 -2.64 -16.04
N VAL A 13 -7.13 -3.03 -17.12
CA VAL A 13 -5.70 -2.75 -17.32
C VAL A 13 -5.46 -1.27 -17.62
N ALA A 14 -6.38 -0.62 -18.32
CA ALA A 14 -6.32 0.82 -18.59
C ALA A 14 -6.54 1.67 -17.32
N ALA A 15 -7.46 1.27 -16.44
CA ALA A 15 -7.72 1.94 -15.15
C ALA A 15 -6.57 1.77 -14.13
N MET A 16 -5.75 0.73 -14.27
CA MET A 16 -4.52 0.57 -13.49
C MET A 16 -3.36 1.44 -14.00
N ALA A 17 -3.42 1.85 -15.26
CA ALA A 17 -2.38 2.60 -15.97
C ALA A 17 -2.72 4.09 -16.13
N SER A 18 -3.90 4.55 -15.66
CA SER A 18 -4.21 5.97 -15.59
C SER A 18 -3.36 6.67 -14.53
N ASP A 19 -3.11 7.97 -14.75
CA ASP A 19 -2.43 8.83 -13.77
C ASP A 19 -3.15 8.86 -12.41
N ASP A 20 -4.45 8.54 -12.42
CA ASP A 20 -5.30 8.29 -11.27
C ASP A 20 -5.57 6.79 -11.12
N GLY A 21 -5.36 6.21 -9.94
CA GLY A 21 -5.57 4.78 -9.74
C GLY A 21 -4.95 4.23 -8.45
N PRO A 22 -5.15 2.93 -8.17
CA PRO A 22 -4.66 2.33 -6.94
C PRO A 22 -3.12 2.26 -6.93
N ILE A 23 -2.47 2.01 -8.06
CA ILE A 23 -1.00 1.94 -8.18
C ILE A 23 -0.34 3.31 -7.96
N PRO A 24 -0.74 4.40 -8.66
CA PRO A 24 -0.22 5.74 -8.38
C PRO A 24 -0.42 6.18 -6.92
N THR A 25 -1.58 5.85 -6.31
CA THR A 25 -1.87 6.16 -4.90
C THR A 25 -0.90 5.46 -3.96
N LEU A 26 -0.72 4.14 -4.13
CA LEU A 26 0.19 3.37 -3.28
C LEU A 26 1.66 3.78 -3.52
N THR A 27 2.03 4.11 -4.76
CA THR A 27 3.37 4.64 -5.10
C THR A 27 3.62 5.94 -4.36
N THR A 28 2.68 6.89 -4.42
CA THR A 28 2.79 8.19 -3.73
C THR A 28 2.88 8.00 -2.22
N TRP A 29 2.09 7.07 -1.66
CA TRP A 29 2.16 6.71 -0.26
C TRP A 29 3.54 6.14 0.11
N LEU A 30 4.08 5.20 -0.68
CA LEU A 30 5.40 4.62 -0.45
C LEU A 30 6.53 5.64 -0.53
N LEU A 31 6.46 6.58 -1.49
CA LEU A 31 7.42 7.68 -1.60
C LEU A 31 7.38 8.59 -0.36
N ALA A 32 6.17 8.98 0.07
CA ALA A 32 5.98 9.82 1.25
C ALA A 32 6.57 9.16 2.50
N VAL A 33 6.39 7.85 2.68
CA VAL A 33 6.91 7.12 3.85
C VAL A 33 8.41 6.87 3.74
N ARG A 34 8.86 6.23 2.66
CA ARG A 34 10.22 5.68 2.57
C ARG A 34 11.26 6.71 2.14
N GLU A 35 10.92 7.57 1.20
CA GLU A 35 11.89 8.51 0.60
C GLU A 35 11.85 9.86 1.33
N ASP A 36 10.66 10.44 1.48
CA ASP A 36 10.50 11.78 2.03
C ASP A 36 10.41 11.81 3.56
N ARG A 37 10.14 10.66 4.19
CA ARG A 37 9.85 10.54 5.63
C ARG A 37 8.73 11.49 6.11
N ARG A 38 7.74 11.70 5.23
CA ARG A 38 6.56 12.55 5.38
C ARG A 38 5.33 11.72 5.76
N TRP A 39 5.32 11.23 7.00
CA TRP A 39 4.20 10.44 7.51
C TRP A 39 2.88 11.25 7.58
N ASP A 40 2.97 12.57 7.70
CA ASP A 40 1.84 13.50 7.53
C ASP A 40 1.15 13.36 6.17
N ARG A 41 1.94 13.29 5.10
CA ARG A 41 1.43 13.07 3.74
C ARG A 41 0.96 11.64 3.52
N ALA A 42 1.65 10.66 4.13
CA ALA A 42 1.22 9.28 4.09
C ALA A 42 -0.17 9.10 4.71
N MET A 43 -0.46 9.78 5.81
CA MET A 43 -1.77 9.76 6.45
C MET A 43 -2.87 10.27 5.50
N GLU A 44 -2.64 11.34 4.73
CA GLU A 44 -3.61 11.88 3.77
C GLU A 44 -4.11 10.84 2.75
N LEU A 45 -3.28 9.85 2.42
CA LEU A 45 -3.58 8.79 1.45
C LEU A 45 -4.21 7.54 2.09
N MET A 46 -4.39 7.51 3.41
CA MET A 46 -5.02 6.41 4.14
C MET A 46 -6.51 6.67 4.38
N THR A 47 -7.29 5.61 4.50
CA THR A 47 -8.69 5.72 4.95
C THR A 47 -8.78 6.20 6.41
N PRO A 48 -9.84 6.93 6.82
CA PRO A 48 -10.03 7.32 8.21
C PRO A 48 -9.98 6.15 9.20
N GLU A 49 -10.49 5.00 8.79
CA GLU A 49 -10.51 3.77 9.58
C GLU A 49 -9.11 3.24 9.82
N LEU A 50 -8.26 3.22 8.79
CA LEU A 50 -6.87 2.81 8.91
C LEU A 50 -6.06 3.78 9.76
N ARG A 51 -6.23 5.10 9.57
CA ARG A 51 -5.58 6.14 10.39
C ARG A 51 -5.91 5.94 11.88
N LEU A 52 -7.19 5.74 12.18
CA LEU A 52 -7.65 5.58 13.56
C LEU A 52 -7.14 4.28 14.18
N ALA A 53 -7.21 3.15 13.47
CA ALA A 53 -6.68 1.88 13.96
C ALA A 53 -5.15 1.96 14.21
N SER A 54 -4.39 2.60 13.32
CA SER A 54 -2.96 2.82 13.50
C SER A 54 -2.64 3.70 14.71
N ALA A 55 -3.37 4.81 14.88
CA ALA A 55 -3.20 5.71 16.03
C ALA A 55 -3.56 5.03 17.35
N GLN A 56 -4.64 4.24 17.39
CA GLN A 56 -5.04 3.48 18.58
C GLN A 56 -3.98 2.45 18.97
N ARG A 57 -3.40 1.75 17.99
CA ARG A 57 -2.31 0.80 18.22
C ARG A 57 -1.08 1.48 18.80
N PHE A 58 -0.68 2.63 18.24
CA PHE A 58 0.45 3.41 18.75
C PHE A 58 0.24 3.80 20.22
N VAL A 59 -0.90 4.40 20.56
CA VAL A 59 -1.21 4.84 21.94
C VAL A 59 -1.24 3.67 22.94
N LEU A 60 -1.49 2.43 22.49
CA LEU A 60 -1.45 1.25 23.36
C LEU A 60 -0.05 0.65 23.52
N LEU A 61 0.84 0.86 22.55
CA LEU A 61 2.23 0.39 22.60
C LEU A 61 3.14 1.36 23.36
N ASP A 62 2.77 2.63 23.43
CA ASP A 62 3.38 3.65 24.29
C ASP A 62 3.00 3.37 25.78
N ASP A 63 3.63 2.34 26.35
CA ASP A 63 3.35 1.71 27.65
C ASP A 63 3.58 2.65 28.86
N ASP A 64 3.99 3.91 28.63
CA ASP A 64 4.36 4.90 29.67
C ASP A 64 3.24 5.87 30.06
N GLY A 65 1.99 5.53 29.76
CA GLY A 65 0.83 6.25 30.29
C GLY A 65 0.48 7.51 29.50
N THR A 66 0.37 7.38 28.18
CA THR A 66 -0.13 8.43 27.29
C THR A 66 -1.41 9.06 27.86
N PRO A 67 -1.39 10.33 28.31
CA PRO A 67 -2.57 10.98 28.85
C PRO A 67 -3.65 11.07 27.77
N GLY A 68 -4.82 10.48 28.04
CA GLY A 68 -6.00 10.64 27.19
C GLY A 68 -6.36 9.45 26.28
N GLY A 69 -5.53 8.41 26.18
CA GLY A 69 -5.89 7.13 25.52
C GLY A 69 -6.64 7.30 24.19
N ARG A 70 -7.93 6.97 24.18
CA ARG A 70 -8.82 7.16 23.02
C ARG A 70 -8.79 8.58 22.42
N ALA A 71 -8.78 9.62 23.24
CA ALA A 71 -8.76 11.01 22.76
C ALA A 71 -7.44 11.35 22.06
N ALA A 72 -6.31 10.82 22.55
CA ALA A 72 -5.03 10.97 21.88
C ALA A 72 -5.02 10.22 20.53
N ALA A 73 -5.60 9.02 20.48
CA ALA A 73 -5.71 8.26 19.23
C ALA A 73 -6.61 8.96 18.20
N GLU A 74 -7.76 9.49 18.61
CA GLU A 74 -8.65 10.26 17.74
C GLU A 74 -7.98 11.56 17.24
N ALA A 75 -7.20 12.23 18.11
CA ALA A 75 -6.41 13.39 17.73
C ALA A 75 -5.32 13.04 16.71
N LEU A 76 -4.56 11.97 16.94
CA LEU A 76 -3.48 11.48 16.06
C LEU A 76 -3.99 10.98 14.70
N ALA A 77 -5.21 10.46 14.64
CA ALA A 77 -5.83 9.99 13.40
C ALA A 77 -6.26 11.11 12.45
N GLY A 78 -6.44 12.33 12.97
CA GLY A 78 -6.89 13.49 12.20
C GLY A 78 -5.79 14.13 11.35
N LEU A 79 -6.15 14.89 10.31
CA LEU A 79 -5.16 15.63 9.52
C LEU A 79 -4.57 16.83 10.29
N ALA A 80 -5.30 17.36 11.26
CA ALA A 80 -4.79 18.36 12.20
C ALA A 80 -3.78 17.77 13.23
N ALA A 81 -3.53 16.45 13.18
CA ALA A 81 -2.62 15.77 14.10
C ALA A 81 -1.15 16.15 13.94
N VAL A 82 -0.74 16.76 12.83
CA VAL A 82 0.67 17.05 12.54
C VAL A 82 1.31 17.92 13.65
N GLU A 83 0.51 18.73 14.34
CA GLU A 83 0.95 19.57 15.46
C GLU A 83 0.82 18.89 16.84
N HIS A 84 0.29 17.66 16.90
CA HIS A 84 0.14 16.93 18.14
C HIS A 84 1.53 16.51 18.69
N PRO A 85 1.80 16.65 20.00
CA PRO A 85 3.12 16.36 20.57
C PRO A 85 3.66 14.96 20.28
N LEU A 86 2.76 13.98 20.16
CA LEU A 86 3.10 12.57 19.90
C LEU A 86 3.24 12.24 18.41
N PHE A 87 2.98 13.18 17.50
CA PHE A 87 2.93 12.86 16.06
C PHE A 87 4.30 12.46 15.50
N ALA A 88 5.37 13.11 15.97
CA ALA A 88 6.73 12.79 15.55
C ALA A 88 7.09 11.33 15.89
N GLU A 89 6.84 10.93 17.13
CA GLU A 89 7.08 9.57 17.62
C GLU A 89 6.19 8.54 16.92
N PHE A 90 4.90 8.88 16.70
CA PHE A 90 3.99 8.05 15.90
C PHE A 90 4.57 7.78 14.50
N GLY A 91 5.05 8.82 13.81
CA GLY A 91 5.67 8.68 12.49
C GLY A 91 6.94 7.84 12.53
N GLU A 92 7.83 8.07 13.49
CA GLU A 92 9.10 7.35 13.62
C GLU A 92 8.91 5.84 13.81
N ILE A 93 8.01 5.41 14.69
CA ILE A 93 7.73 3.97 14.90
C ILE A 93 7.21 3.31 13.62
N TRP A 94 6.37 4.01 12.85
CA TRP A 94 5.89 3.48 11.56
C TRP A 94 7.00 3.42 10.51
N LEU A 95 7.90 4.40 10.49
CA LEU A 95 9.06 4.37 9.60
C LEU A 95 9.97 3.19 9.91
N GLU A 96 10.24 2.90 11.18
CA GLU A 96 11.04 1.73 11.59
C GLU A 96 10.40 0.41 11.16
N ALA A 97 9.10 0.24 11.40
CA ALA A 97 8.36 -0.97 10.98
C ALA A 97 8.34 -1.15 9.46
N MET A 98 8.29 -0.05 8.71
CA MET A 98 8.36 -0.08 7.24
C MET A 98 9.77 -0.37 6.75
N ASP A 99 10.79 0.25 7.33
CA ASP A 99 12.20 -0.03 7.01
C ASP A 99 12.54 -1.50 7.26
N GLU A 100 12.02 -2.11 8.32
CA GLU A 100 12.13 -3.54 8.57
C GLU A 100 11.42 -4.37 7.48
N SER A 101 10.19 -4.00 7.12
CA SER A 101 9.40 -4.71 6.09
C SER A 101 10.06 -4.67 4.70
N PHE A 102 10.78 -3.59 4.40
CA PHE A 102 11.49 -3.39 3.14
C PHE A 102 13.00 -3.68 3.24
N ALA A 103 13.49 -4.20 4.38
CA ALA A 103 14.90 -4.47 4.58
C ALA A 103 15.44 -5.43 3.51
N GLY A 104 16.52 -5.02 2.83
CA GLY A 104 17.13 -5.79 1.75
C GLY A 104 16.31 -5.85 0.45
N TRP A 105 15.32 -4.97 0.27
CA TRP A 105 14.71 -4.72 -1.05
C TRP A 105 15.56 -3.69 -1.83
N PRO A 106 15.88 -3.93 -3.11
CA PRO A 106 16.57 -2.96 -3.94
C PRO A 106 15.72 -1.68 -4.16
N ALA A 107 16.35 -0.60 -4.63
CA ALA A 107 15.69 0.70 -4.85
C ALA A 107 14.52 0.67 -5.85
N GLY A 108 14.36 -0.42 -6.61
CA GLY A 108 13.24 -0.61 -7.54
C GLY A 108 12.17 -1.55 -6.96
N ILE A 109 10.93 -1.05 -6.88
CA ILE A 109 9.74 -1.86 -6.60
C ILE A 109 8.94 -2.09 -7.88
N GLY A 110 8.40 -3.30 -8.03
CA GLY A 110 7.38 -3.64 -9.01
C GLY A 110 6.02 -3.75 -8.33
N PHE A 111 4.96 -3.46 -9.09
CA PHE A 111 3.58 -3.68 -8.65
C PHE A 111 3.01 -4.86 -9.44
N GLY A 112 2.45 -5.82 -8.72
CA GLY A 112 1.58 -6.84 -9.26
C GLY A 112 0.18 -6.63 -8.69
N SER A 113 -0.80 -6.27 -9.50
CA SER A 113 -2.19 -6.42 -9.08
C SER A 113 -2.62 -7.85 -9.35
N GLN A 114 -3.35 -8.48 -8.44
CA GLN A 114 -4.46 -9.29 -8.92
C GLN A 114 -5.66 -8.35 -8.99
N PRO A 115 -6.15 -7.97 -10.19
CA PRO A 115 -7.28 -7.05 -10.34
C PRO A 115 -8.62 -7.70 -9.93
N ARG A 116 -8.59 -8.66 -9.00
CA ARG A 116 -9.81 -9.25 -8.45
C ARG A 116 -10.23 -8.41 -7.25
N PRO A 117 -11.39 -7.75 -7.31
CA PRO A 117 -11.94 -7.07 -6.14
C PRO A 117 -12.02 -8.05 -4.96
N VAL A 118 -11.52 -7.63 -3.80
CA VAL A 118 -11.73 -8.34 -2.53
C VAL A 118 -13.22 -8.24 -2.15
N ASP A 119 -13.82 -7.10 -2.43
CA ASP A 119 -15.26 -6.84 -2.43
C ASP A 119 -15.59 -5.67 -3.37
N LEU A 120 -16.84 -5.17 -3.32
CA LEU A 120 -17.34 -4.11 -4.21
C LEU A 120 -16.52 -2.82 -4.20
N ASP A 121 -15.83 -2.52 -3.09
CA ASP A 121 -15.14 -1.25 -2.89
C ASP A 121 -13.62 -1.41 -2.75
N HIS A 122 -13.09 -2.64 -2.73
CA HIS A 122 -11.67 -2.89 -2.38
C HIS A 122 -10.92 -3.76 -3.38
N GLU A 123 -9.65 -3.42 -3.61
CA GLU A 123 -8.72 -4.18 -4.44
C GLU A 123 -7.42 -4.51 -3.69
N LEU A 124 -6.83 -5.66 -3.99
CA LEU A 124 -5.54 -6.07 -3.46
C LEU A 124 -4.41 -5.68 -4.43
N LEU A 125 -3.51 -4.82 -3.98
CA LEU A 125 -2.24 -4.57 -4.64
C LEU A 125 -1.11 -5.34 -3.97
N ILE A 126 -0.29 -5.99 -4.78
CA ILE A 126 0.91 -6.68 -4.31
C ILE A 126 2.13 -5.87 -4.76
N VAL A 127 3.02 -5.57 -3.84
CA VAL A 127 4.32 -4.95 -4.10
C VAL A 127 5.37 -6.03 -4.02
N VAL A 128 6.29 -6.06 -4.98
CA VAL A 128 7.37 -7.04 -5.10
C VAL A 128 8.69 -6.33 -5.46
N PRO A 129 9.86 -6.86 -5.10
CA PRO A 129 11.12 -6.32 -5.60
C PRO A 129 11.18 -6.44 -7.13
N TYR A 130 11.62 -5.38 -7.83
CA TYR A 130 11.71 -5.44 -9.30
C TYR A 130 12.65 -6.57 -9.78
N SER A 131 13.71 -6.85 -9.02
CA SER A 131 14.64 -7.96 -9.24
C SER A 131 13.96 -9.33 -9.30
N ASP A 132 12.85 -9.49 -8.60
CA ASP A 132 12.15 -10.77 -8.45
C ASP A 132 11.14 -10.97 -9.59
N VAL A 133 10.76 -9.89 -10.29
CA VAL A 133 9.87 -9.91 -11.46
C VAL A 133 10.63 -10.21 -12.74
N THR A 134 11.91 -9.80 -12.83
CA THR A 134 12.78 -10.06 -13.97
C THR A 134 13.46 -11.44 -13.85
N GLY A 135 12.68 -12.52 -13.98
CA GLY A 135 13.25 -13.87 -14.18
C GLY A 135 14.09 -13.95 -15.48
N PRO A 136 14.99 -14.94 -15.63
CA PRO A 136 15.81 -15.06 -16.83
C PRO A 136 14.93 -15.24 -18.08
N THR A 137 15.01 -14.29 -19.01
CA THR A 137 14.35 -14.35 -20.32
C THR A 137 14.86 -15.58 -21.08
N ARG A 138 14.02 -16.59 -21.32
CA ARG A 138 14.33 -17.69 -22.23
C ARG A 138 13.52 -17.55 -23.52
N SER A 139 14.23 -17.43 -24.63
CA SER A 139 13.63 -17.41 -25.96
C SER A 139 13.04 -18.78 -26.28
N LEU A 140 11.72 -18.88 -26.50
CA LEU A 140 11.14 -20.04 -27.15
C LEU A 140 11.46 -19.94 -28.66
N GLY A 141 12.04 -21.00 -29.21
CA GLY A 141 12.53 -21.04 -30.60
C GLY A 141 11.53 -20.43 -31.58
N GLY A 142 11.95 -19.36 -32.28
CA GLY A 142 11.11 -18.63 -33.23
C GLY A 142 10.96 -17.12 -32.99
N GLY A 143 11.61 -16.54 -31.97
CA GLY A 143 11.74 -15.08 -31.84
C GLY A 143 10.56 -14.36 -31.18
N ARG A 144 9.67 -15.09 -30.49
CA ARG A 144 8.68 -14.48 -29.58
C ARG A 144 9.12 -14.68 -28.13
N GLU A 145 9.27 -13.57 -27.42
CA GLU A 145 9.52 -13.55 -25.98
C GLU A 145 8.31 -14.16 -25.26
N ALA A 146 8.53 -15.24 -24.51
CA ALA A 146 7.53 -15.81 -23.63
C ALA A 146 8.07 -15.74 -22.21
N THR A 147 7.52 -14.84 -21.40
CA THR A 147 7.85 -14.74 -19.97
C THR A 147 7.37 -16.02 -19.26
N GLN A 148 8.28 -17.00 -19.12
CA GLN A 148 7.98 -18.29 -18.51
C GLN A 148 8.06 -18.16 -16.98
N LEU A 149 7.05 -17.55 -16.36
CA LEU A 149 6.84 -17.59 -14.90
C LEU A 149 6.19 -18.92 -14.51
N ARG A 150 6.94 -20.03 -14.49
CA ARG A 150 6.53 -21.28 -13.82
C ARG A 150 7.65 -22.32 -13.83
N GLY A 151 8.21 -22.62 -12.65
CA GLY A 151 9.04 -23.81 -12.47
C GLY A 151 9.69 -23.93 -11.11
N GLU A 152 10.19 -22.82 -10.57
CA GLU A 152 10.82 -22.77 -9.26
C GLU A 152 10.24 -21.55 -8.57
N ALA A 153 9.26 -21.73 -7.69
CA ALA A 153 8.83 -20.66 -6.82
C ALA A 153 10.00 -20.38 -5.86
N ALA A 154 10.97 -19.59 -6.31
CA ALA A 154 11.71 -18.75 -5.39
C ALA A 154 10.66 -18.03 -4.55
N ASP A 155 10.82 -18.01 -3.23
CA ASP A 155 9.93 -17.26 -2.34
C ASP A 155 9.97 -15.79 -2.76
N ILE A 156 9.06 -15.38 -3.65
CA ILE A 156 8.93 -14.00 -4.10
C ILE A 156 8.50 -13.23 -2.86
N ARG A 157 9.39 -12.37 -2.37
CA ARG A 157 9.06 -11.48 -1.26
C ARG A 157 7.98 -10.54 -1.76
N GLN A 158 6.86 -10.48 -1.04
CA GLN A 158 5.71 -9.70 -1.45
C GLN A 158 5.04 -9.03 -0.25
N LEU A 159 4.54 -7.82 -0.46
CA LEU A 159 3.72 -7.09 0.50
C LEU A 159 2.36 -6.81 -0.12
N GLY A 160 1.28 -7.15 0.58
CA GLY A 160 -0.08 -6.96 0.10
C GLY A 160 -0.73 -5.74 0.73
N PHE A 161 -1.23 -4.81 -0.06
CA PHE A 161 -1.94 -3.62 0.40
C PHE A 161 -3.37 -3.65 -0.10
N LEU A 162 -4.32 -3.36 0.78
CA LEU A 162 -5.72 -3.23 0.43
C LEU A 162 -6.01 -1.78 0.06
N MET A 163 -6.49 -1.54 -1.15
CA MET A 163 -6.89 -0.23 -1.65
C MET A 163 -8.41 -0.13 -1.64
N ARG A 164 -8.97 1.00 -1.20
CA ARG A 164 -10.42 1.29 -1.27
C ARG A 164 -10.69 2.33 -2.33
N HIS A 165 -11.65 2.06 -3.19
CA HIS A 165 -12.17 3.03 -4.14
C HIS A 165 -12.86 4.17 -3.38
N ALA A 166 -12.44 5.40 -3.63
CA ALA A 166 -12.88 6.60 -2.94
C ALA A 166 -13.02 7.74 -3.97
N PRO A 167 -14.18 7.86 -4.64
CA PRO A 167 -14.38 8.80 -5.76
C PRO A 167 -14.06 10.25 -5.42
N ASP A 168 -14.24 10.64 -4.16
CA ASP A 168 -14.00 12.00 -3.67
C ASP A 168 -12.54 12.25 -3.26
N ALA A 169 -11.67 11.22 -3.28
CA ALA A 169 -10.25 11.36 -3.00
C ALA A 169 -9.51 11.89 -4.24
N PRO A 170 -8.39 12.64 -4.07
CA PRO A 170 -7.65 13.22 -5.19
C PRO A 170 -7.24 12.23 -6.29
N THR A 171 -6.93 10.99 -5.92
CA THR A 171 -6.51 9.92 -6.84
C THR A 171 -7.61 8.90 -7.11
N GLY A 172 -8.84 9.12 -6.58
CA GLY A 172 -9.95 8.16 -6.63
C GLY A 172 -9.78 6.95 -5.71
N TRP A 173 -8.68 6.86 -4.94
CA TRP A 173 -8.33 5.70 -4.13
C TRP A 173 -7.69 6.10 -2.80
N LEU A 174 -7.85 5.25 -1.78
CA LEU A 174 -7.17 5.38 -0.50
C LEU A 174 -6.61 4.04 -0.06
N LEU A 175 -5.49 4.06 0.65
CA LEU A 175 -4.95 2.88 1.32
C LEU A 175 -5.85 2.50 2.50
N ALA A 176 -6.38 1.30 2.44
CA ALA A 176 -7.36 0.78 3.40
C ALA A 176 -6.79 -0.30 4.32
N GLY A 177 -5.62 -0.87 4.04
CA GLY A 177 -5.03 -1.88 4.92
C GLY A 177 -3.66 -2.38 4.49
N TRP A 178 -2.91 -2.92 5.46
CA TRP A 178 -1.59 -3.53 5.27
C TRP A 178 -1.64 -4.99 4.80
N ARG A 179 -2.85 -5.56 4.66
CA ARG A 179 -3.15 -6.92 4.21
C ARG A 179 -4.58 -6.99 3.67
N TYR A 180 -4.89 -7.98 2.83
CA TYR A 180 -6.24 -8.16 2.26
C TYR A 180 -7.23 -8.86 3.20
N ASP A 181 -6.73 -9.71 4.09
CA ASP A 181 -7.50 -10.56 5.00
C ASP A 181 -7.88 -9.86 6.30
N GLN A 182 -7.28 -8.69 6.56
CA GLN A 182 -7.48 -7.92 7.77
C GLN A 182 -7.77 -6.46 7.42
N LYS A 183 -9.06 -6.14 7.28
CA LYS A 183 -9.50 -4.74 7.23
C LYS A 183 -9.29 -4.11 8.60
N PRO A 184 -8.81 -2.87 8.68
CA PRO A 184 -8.73 -2.15 9.93
C PRO A 184 -10.14 -1.95 10.49
N GLU A 185 -10.38 -2.50 11.67
CA GLU A 185 -11.60 -2.25 12.41
C GLU A 185 -11.28 -1.25 13.53
N PRO A 186 -11.71 0.02 13.40
CA PRO A 186 -11.52 0.99 14.47
C PRO A 186 -12.33 0.57 15.70
N GLY A 187 -11.72 0.64 16.88
CA GLY A 187 -12.37 0.24 18.13
C GLY A 187 -11.45 0.42 19.32
N TRP A 188 -12.03 0.65 20.50
CA TRP A 188 -11.25 0.77 21.73
C TRP A 188 -11.57 -0.35 22.72
N PRO A 189 -10.56 -1.12 23.17
CA PRO A 189 -9.25 -1.27 22.54
C PRO A 189 -9.40 -1.90 21.13
N PRO A 190 -8.42 -1.76 20.23
CA PRO A 190 -8.41 -2.44 18.94
C PRO A 190 -8.56 -3.94 19.14
N ARG A 191 -9.42 -4.58 18.34
CA ARG A 191 -9.62 -6.03 18.42
C ARG A 191 -8.64 -6.72 17.48
N GLY A 192 -7.87 -7.67 18.01
CA GLY A 192 -7.08 -8.61 17.20
C GLY A 192 -5.68 -8.12 16.77
N ILE A 193 -4.84 -7.75 17.75
CA ILE A 193 -3.38 -7.81 17.58
C ILE A 193 -2.90 -9.15 18.14
#